data_AF-A0A916I8C0-F1
#
_entry.id   AF-A0A916I8C0-F1
#
_cell.length_a   1.000
_cell.length_b   1.000
_cell.length_c   1.000
_cell.angle_alpha   90.00
_cell.angle_beta   90.00
_cell.angle_gamma   90.00
#
_symmetry.space_group_name_H-M   'P 1'
#
loop_
_entity.id
_entity.type
_entity.pdbx_description
1 polymer ?
#
loop_
_entity_poly.entity_id
_entity_poly.type
_entity_poly.pdbx_seq_one_letter_code
_entity_poly.pdbx_strand_id
1 'polypeptide(L)'
;MRRAIFFIATGILTLVFLASNFTGTSTALQQPTATPTISITPTFDSSRLDQPPTVYPPAQADTGAQIYWGMCMSCHGDKGQGLTEDWVNSFPPEEKNCWDSGCHADDAPENSFVLPQTGIPALAGAGKLTRFSNSFELYRFIHENMPFFRAGTLTSDEAWSLSAYILRMNDREIPNFTLDETSGAAISVHHKTSMPESQIPGGLILGGVLVLAAIGVNAYSKLNPPLGKPNFIHHLHPPTIPAVQSRFRYTLGAGGVAVFLSLILLFTGLLEMYYYVPTSSQAAISVQTITNLVPFGGLIRNLHFWSAQFLVIIMSIHLLRVTLTGAYAPPRRFNHILGVGLLAFILLLDFTGYVLRWDEGIHWALVVGANMLKTVPFIGEGLYQFVIGGSEPSDSTLIRFYAWHIFGLTLGAVILMVWHAFRVRRDGGIAIPPPTQRKEAERISRFDLVRREVLAMTITAVILILFSLLIPAPIDQPIITFNTLGGDSTAPWFFLWIQYLLKFGDPFLMGILVPILVVVALGTLPYVLPNAKSGELGSWFPRGNRIAQIIAFLVMFVILLLTILGAIPN
;
A
#
# COMPACT_ATOMS: atom_id res chain seq x y z
N MET A 1 -17.30 31.27 8.36
CA MET A 1 -17.40 29.91 7.76
C MET A 1 -17.43 29.94 6.24
N ARG A 2 -18.35 30.67 5.58
CA ARG A 2 -18.49 30.68 4.10
C ARG A 2 -17.21 30.96 3.31
N ARG A 3 -16.39 31.94 3.72
CA ARG A 3 -15.11 32.24 3.03
C ARG A 3 -14.04 31.15 3.21
N ALA A 4 -14.02 30.43 4.34
CA ALA A 4 -13.04 29.37 4.58
C ALA A 4 -13.40 28.08 3.82
N ILE A 5 -14.69 27.79 3.71
CA ILE A 5 -15.20 26.71 2.86
C ILE A 5 -14.88 27.00 1.39
N PHE A 6 -15.00 28.27 0.98
CA PHE A 6 -14.64 28.68 -0.39
C PHE A 6 -13.16 28.42 -0.68
N PHE A 7 -12.22 28.88 0.16
CA PHE A 7 -10.78 28.66 -0.05
C PHE A 7 -10.35 27.18 0.01
N ILE A 8 -10.97 26.37 0.87
CA ILE A 8 -10.70 24.92 0.92
C ILE A 8 -11.24 24.25 -0.35
N ALA A 9 -12.44 24.63 -0.81
CA ALA A 9 -12.99 24.15 -2.06
C ALA A 9 -12.14 24.57 -3.27
N THR A 10 -11.63 25.81 -3.30
CA THR A 10 -10.76 26.27 -4.40
C THR A 10 -9.41 25.55 -4.38
N GLY A 11 -8.83 25.30 -3.20
CA GLY A 11 -7.57 24.57 -3.04
C GLY A 11 -7.68 23.09 -3.44
N ILE A 12 -8.79 22.44 -3.08
CA ILE A 12 -9.10 21.07 -3.53
C ILE A 12 -9.31 21.05 -5.05
N LEU A 13 -10.03 22.03 -5.61
CA LEU A 13 -10.25 22.11 -7.06
C LEU A 13 -8.93 22.31 -7.83
N THR A 14 -8.00 23.12 -7.29
CA THR A 14 -6.69 23.35 -7.93
C THR A 14 -5.78 22.14 -7.83
N LEU A 15 -5.80 21.40 -6.71
CA LEU A 15 -5.07 20.13 -6.57
C LEU A 15 -5.62 19.03 -7.49
N VAL A 16 -6.95 18.96 -7.66
CA VAL A 16 -7.60 18.06 -8.62
C VAL A 16 -7.26 18.44 -10.06
N PHE A 17 -7.19 19.75 -10.38
CA PHE A 17 -6.82 20.23 -11.72
C PHE A 17 -5.33 20.01 -12.06
N LEU A 18 -4.44 20.07 -11.06
CA LEU A 18 -3.02 19.72 -11.22
C LEU A 18 -2.82 18.21 -11.39
N ALA A 19 -3.60 17.39 -10.70
CA ALA A 19 -3.57 15.93 -10.83
C ALA A 19 -4.12 15.45 -12.20
N SER A 20 -5.12 16.12 -12.76
CA SER A 20 -5.70 15.77 -14.07
C SER A 20 -4.80 16.07 -15.28
N ASN A 21 -3.68 16.77 -15.10
CA ASN A 21 -2.70 16.99 -16.17
C ASN A 21 -1.62 15.88 -16.25
N PHE A 22 -1.68 14.85 -15.38
CA PHE A 22 -0.76 13.71 -15.40
C PHE A 22 -1.36 12.41 -15.95
N THR A 23 -2.64 12.41 -16.36
CA THR A 23 -3.26 11.25 -17.00
C THR A 23 -3.09 11.36 -18.51
N GLY A 24 -2.15 10.59 -19.06
CA GLY A 24 -2.05 10.35 -20.49
C GLY A 24 -3.38 9.89 -21.07
N THR A 25 -3.69 10.41 -22.26
CA THR A 25 -4.92 10.18 -23.01
C THR A 25 -5.19 8.70 -23.25
N SER A 26 -6.26 8.15 -22.66
CA SER A 26 -6.85 6.88 -23.07
C SER A 26 -7.92 7.14 -24.13
N THR A 27 -7.64 6.72 -25.36
CA THR A 27 -8.61 6.65 -26.46
C THR A 27 -9.73 5.67 -26.10
N ALA A 28 -10.98 6.15 -26.16
CA ALA A 28 -12.18 5.34 -25.99
C ALA A 28 -12.32 4.37 -27.17
N LEU A 29 -12.44 3.07 -26.88
CA LEU A 29 -12.90 2.07 -27.85
C LEU A 29 -14.31 1.60 -27.49
N GLN A 30 -15.12 1.48 -28.55
CA GLN A 30 -16.55 1.20 -28.56
C GLN A 30 -16.94 -0.11 -27.89
N GLN A 31 -18.08 -0.06 -27.23
CA GLN A 31 -18.82 -1.16 -26.62
C GLN A 31 -19.42 -2.07 -27.70
N PRO A 32 -19.26 -3.41 -27.65
CA PRO A 32 -20.00 -4.31 -28.55
C PRO A 32 -21.43 -4.54 -28.05
N THR A 33 -22.34 -4.61 -29.02
CA THR A 33 -23.78 -4.80 -28.89
C THR A 33 -24.13 -6.22 -28.42
N ALA A 34 -25.21 -6.34 -27.63
CA ALA A 34 -25.78 -7.60 -27.18
C ALA A 34 -26.16 -8.54 -28.33
N THR A 35 -26.01 -9.85 -28.15
CA THR A 35 -26.46 -10.91 -29.10
C THR A 35 -27.14 -12.04 -28.31
N PRO A 36 -28.17 -12.73 -28.88
CA PRO A 36 -29.25 -13.33 -28.12
C PRO A 36 -28.99 -14.79 -27.71
N THR A 37 -29.76 -15.25 -26.72
CA THR A 37 -29.78 -16.60 -26.19
C THR A 37 -30.25 -17.62 -27.25
N ILE A 38 -29.44 -18.65 -27.51
CA ILE A 38 -29.84 -19.84 -28.28
C ILE A 38 -29.77 -21.07 -27.36
N SER A 39 -30.88 -21.80 -27.32
CA SER A 39 -31.01 -23.13 -26.70
C SER A 39 -30.42 -24.18 -27.63
N ILE A 40 -29.56 -25.08 -27.13
CA ILE A 40 -29.04 -26.20 -27.93
C ILE A 40 -29.08 -27.52 -27.14
N THR A 41 -29.79 -28.48 -27.71
CA THR A 41 -29.74 -29.93 -27.43
C THR A 41 -28.33 -30.47 -27.74
N PRO A 42 -27.79 -31.46 -26.99
CA PRO A 42 -26.40 -31.89 -27.16
C PRO A 42 -26.21 -32.74 -28.41
N THR A 43 -25.82 -32.10 -29.52
CA THR A 43 -25.14 -32.74 -30.65
C THR A 43 -23.65 -32.81 -30.36
N PHE A 44 -23.02 -33.94 -30.68
CA PHE A 44 -21.57 -34.13 -30.67
C PHE A 44 -20.89 -32.98 -31.44
N ASP A 45 -20.12 -32.15 -30.76
CA ASP A 45 -19.47 -30.97 -31.34
C ASP A 45 -18.05 -31.33 -31.78
N SER A 46 -17.93 -31.88 -33.00
CA SER A 46 -16.63 -32.23 -33.59
C SER A 46 -15.68 -31.03 -33.69
N SER A 47 -16.20 -29.80 -33.69
CA SER A 47 -15.40 -28.58 -33.82
C SER A 47 -14.43 -28.34 -32.65
N ARG A 48 -14.72 -28.92 -31.47
CA ARG A 48 -13.85 -28.82 -30.29
C ARG A 48 -12.65 -29.77 -30.33
N LEU A 49 -12.73 -30.83 -31.14
CA LEU A 49 -11.68 -31.83 -31.32
C LEU A 49 -10.89 -31.63 -32.62
N ASP A 50 -11.32 -30.70 -33.47
CA ASP A 50 -10.66 -30.40 -34.73
C ASP A 50 -9.22 -29.92 -34.52
N GLN A 51 -8.33 -30.38 -35.40
CA GLN A 51 -6.94 -29.94 -35.41
C GLN A 51 -6.87 -28.42 -35.68
N PRO A 52 -6.00 -27.66 -34.96
CA PRO A 52 -5.82 -26.24 -35.23
C PRO A 52 -5.41 -26.01 -36.70
N PRO A 53 -5.82 -24.90 -37.32
CA PRO A 53 -5.45 -24.61 -38.70
C PRO A 53 -3.93 -24.45 -38.84
N THR A 54 -3.36 -24.99 -39.92
CA THR A 54 -1.94 -24.79 -40.25
C THR A 54 -1.75 -23.41 -40.88
N VAL A 55 -1.13 -22.49 -40.14
CA VAL A 55 -0.78 -21.14 -40.65
C VAL A 55 0.63 -21.19 -41.26
N TYR A 56 0.85 -20.55 -42.41
CA TYR A 56 2.16 -20.50 -43.08
C TYR A 56 2.60 -19.06 -43.40
N PRO A 57 3.82 -18.64 -42.99
CA PRO A 57 4.73 -19.35 -42.09
C PRO A 57 4.16 -19.40 -40.65
N PRO A 58 4.30 -20.53 -39.93
CA PRO A 58 3.73 -20.64 -38.59
C PRO A 58 4.48 -19.75 -37.61
N ALA A 59 3.76 -18.96 -36.80
CA ALA A 59 4.36 -18.38 -35.62
C ALA A 59 4.66 -19.49 -34.60
N GLN A 60 5.61 -19.25 -33.69
CA GLN A 60 6.03 -20.25 -32.72
C GLN A 60 4.86 -20.80 -31.86
N ALA A 61 3.93 -19.93 -31.45
CA ALA A 61 2.74 -20.37 -30.72
C ALA A 61 1.69 -21.07 -31.61
N ASP A 62 1.74 -20.93 -32.94
CA ASP A 62 0.92 -21.74 -33.87
C ASP A 62 1.46 -23.17 -33.94
N THR A 63 2.80 -23.33 -33.99
CA THR A 63 3.47 -24.62 -33.83
C THR A 63 3.13 -25.24 -32.48
N GLY A 64 3.13 -24.44 -31.41
CA GLY A 64 2.73 -24.87 -30.07
C GLY A 64 1.29 -25.37 -29.99
N ALA A 65 0.37 -24.74 -30.71
CA ALA A 65 -1.04 -25.18 -30.78
C ALA A 65 -1.18 -26.59 -31.37
N GLN A 66 -0.39 -26.90 -32.41
CA GLN A 66 -0.38 -28.24 -33.03
C GLN A 66 0.13 -29.31 -32.06
N ILE A 67 1.21 -29.01 -31.34
CA ILE A 67 1.79 -29.93 -30.36
C ILE A 67 0.82 -30.12 -29.18
N TYR A 68 0.20 -29.04 -28.70
CA TYR A 68 -0.79 -29.08 -27.63
C TYR A 68 -1.99 -29.93 -28.02
N TRP A 69 -2.53 -29.76 -29.22
CA TRP A 69 -3.63 -30.57 -29.75
C TRP A 69 -3.27 -32.07 -29.77
N GLY A 70 -2.09 -32.41 -30.30
CA GLY A 70 -1.66 -33.80 -30.46
C GLY A 70 -1.22 -34.51 -29.16
N MET A 71 -0.83 -33.77 -28.12
CA MET A 71 -0.19 -34.36 -26.92
C MET A 71 -0.77 -33.93 -25.57
N CYS A 72 -1.43 -32.77 -25.48
CA CYS A 72 -1.81 -32.16 -24.20
C CYS A 72 -3.32 -31.97 -24.04
N MET A 73 -4.04 -31.72 -25.14
CA MET A 73 -5.45 -31.33 -25.14
C MET A 73 -6.36 -32.38 -24.49
N SER A 74 -6.10 -33.66 -24.70
CA SER A 74 -6.90 -34.74 -24.10
C SER A 74 -6.91 -34.69 -22.56
N CYS A 75 -5.84 -34.18 -21.95
CA CYS A 75 -5.71 -34.04 -20.49
C CYS A 75 -6.10 -32.63 -20.00
N HIS A 76 -5.76 -31.59 -20.76
CA HIS A 76 -5.88 -30.21 -20.29
C HIS A 76 -7.06 -29.42 -20.89
N GLY A 77 -7.83 -29.99 -21.80
CA GLY A 77 -8.97 -29.33 -22.42
C GLY A 77 -8.60 -28.53 -23.68
N ASP A 78 -9.59 -28.31 -24.56
CA ASP A 78 -9.49 -27.45 -25.75
C ASP A 78 -9.10 -25.99 -25.42
N LYS A 79 -9.43 -25.51 -24.22
CA LYS A 79 -9.13 -24.14 -23.75
C LYS A 79 -8.17 -24.14 -22.55
N GLY A 80 -7.52 -25.25 -22.24
CA GLY A 80 -6.66 -25.35 -21.06
C GLY A 80 -7.41 -25.35 -19.73
N GLN A 81 -8.71 -25.64 -19.71
CA GLN A 81 -9.56 -25.63 -18.52
C GLN A 81 -9.40 -26.87 -17.60
N GLY A 82 -8.63 -27.87 -18.02
CA GLY A 82 -8.51 -29.16 -17.35
C GLY A 82 -9.61 -30.15 -17.74
N LEU A 83 -9.63 -31.32 -17.08
CA LEU A 83 -10.65 -32.36 -17.27
C LEU A 83 -11.97 -31.99 -16.59
N THR A 84 -12.74 -31.07 -17.19
CA THR A 84 -14.11 -30.80 -16.74
C THR A 84 -15.09 -31.85 -17.29
N GLU A 85 -16.22 -32.06 -16.61
CA GLU A 85 -17.29 -32.96 -17.09
C GLU A 85 -17.77 -32.57 -18.51
N ASP A 86 -17.89 -31.26 -18.77
CA ASP A 86 -18.20 -30.71 -20.10
C ASP A 86 -17.15 -31.03 -21.17
N TRP A 87 -15.88 -31.20 -20.80
CA TRP A 87 -14.80 -31.59 -21.71
C TRP A 87 -14.79 -33.11 -21.95
N VAL A 88 -14.97 -33.91 -20.90
CA VAL A 88 -15.10 -35.37 -21.05
C VAL A 88 -16.31 -35.72 -21.93
N ASN A 89 -17.39 -34.96 -21.83
CA ASN A 89 -18.59 -35.19 -22.61
C ASN A 89 -18.48 -34.86 -24.10
N SER A 90 -17.43 -34.14 -24.54
CA SER A 90 -17.18 -33.92 -25.99
C SER A 90 -16.52 -35.10 -26.69
N PHE A 91 -15.97 -36.09 -25.97
CA PHE A 91 -15.39 -37.29 -26.58
C PHE A 91 -16.47 -38.32 -26.96
N PRO A 92 -16.23 -39.16 -28.01
CA PRO A 92 -17.09 -40.29 -28.33
C PRO A 92 -17.26 -41.23 -27.13
N PRO A 93 -18.43 -41.87 -26.92
CA PRO A 93 -18.68 -42.77 -25.78
C PRO A 93 -17.61 -43.84 -25.57
N GLU A 94 -17.07 -44.39 -26.65
CA GLU A 94 -15.99 -45.38 -26.68
C GLU A 94 -14.64 -44.86 -26.14
N GLU A 95 -14.38 -43.55 -26.23
CA GLU A 95 -13.14 -42.89 -25.79
C GLU A 95 -13.25 -42.29 -24.37
N LYS A 96 -14.48 -42.19 -23.83
CA LYS A 96 -14.72 -41.79 -22.42
C LYS A 96 -14.13 -42.80 -21.42
N ASN A 97 -13.94 -44.05 -21.86
CA ASN A 97 -13.48 -45.16 -21.05
C ASN A 97 -12.01 -45.08 -20.61
N CYS A 98 -11.18 -44.16 -21.12
CA CYS A 98 -9.79 -44.00 -20.63
C CYS A 98 -9.72 -43.72 -19.12
N TRP A 99 -10.80 -43.21 -18.52
CA TRP A 99 -10.88 -42.79 -17.12
C TRP A 99 -11.64 -43.77 -16.23
N ASP A 100 -12.52 -44.59 -16.81
CA ASP A 100 -13.37 -45.57 -16.10
C ASP A 100 -12.87 -47.02 -16.22
N SER A 101 -11.96 -47.32 -17.16
CA SER A 101 -11.64 -48.71 -17.55
C SER A 101 -10.57 -49.41 -16.71
N GLY A 102 -9.99 -48.77 -15.70
CA GLY A 102 -8.88 -49.35 -14.92
C GLY A 102 -7.57 -49.52 -15.71
N CYS A 103 -7.54 -49.19 -17.01
CA CYS A 103 -6.36 -49.31 -17.88
C CYS A 103 -5.17 -48.43 -17.47
N HIS A 104 -5.39 -47.45 -16.59
CA HIS A 104 -4.40 -46.50 -16.05
C HIS A 104 -4.50 -46.40 -14.52
N ALA A 105 -5.01 -47.44 -13.86
CA ALA A 105 -5.08 -47.57 -12.41
C ALA A 105 -3.85 -48.32 -11.85
N ASP A 106 -3.79 -48.50 -10.52
CA ASP A 106 -2.65 -49.12 -9.84
C ASP A 106 -2.36 -50.57 -10.28
N ASP A 107 -3.32 -51.22 -10.96
CA ASP A 107 -3.26 -52.59 -11.49
C ASP A 107 -3.06 -52.68 -13.02
N ALA A 108 -2.68 -51.57 -13.67
CA ALA A 108 -2.53 -51.50 -15.11
C ALA A 108 -1.30 -52.29 -15.66
N PRO A 109 -1.30 -52.71 -16.94
CA PRO A 109 -0.23 -53.53 -17.54
C PRO A 109 1.17 -52.90 -17.40
N GLU A 110 2.23 -53.71 -17.40
CA GLU A 110 3.63 -53.34 -17.10
C GLU A 110 4.22 -52.18 -17.96
N ASN A 111 3.57 -51.85 -19.09
CA ASN A 111 3.94 -50.75 -20.00
C ASN A 111 2.92 -49.61 -20.08
N SER A 112 1.97 -49.55 -19.14
CA SER A 112 0.99 -48.46 -19.01
C SER A 112 1.52 -47.34 -18.10
N PHE A 113 0.84 -46.20 -18.06
CA PHE A 113 1.13 -45.10 -17.11
C PHE A 113 -0.07 -44.86 -16.21
N VAL A 114 0.16 -44.55 -14.94
CA VAL A 114 -0.92 -44.29 -13.98
C VAL A 114 -1.32 -42.81 -14.07
N LEU A 115 -2.62 -42.55 -14.23
CA LEU A 115 -3.13 -41.18 -14.23
C LEU A 115 -3.28 -40.68 -12.77
N PRO A 116 -2.78 -39.49 -12.43
CA PRO A 116 -2.89 -38.97 -11.07
C PRO A 116 -4.36 -38.75 -10.70
N GLN A 117 -4.85 -39.44 -9.67
CA GLN A 117 -6.23 -39.30 -9.16
C GLN A 117 -6.52 -37.88 -8.62
N THR A 118 -5.48 -37.12 -8.27
CA THR A 118 -5.58 -35.69 -7.97
C THR A 118 -5.59 -34.89 -9.26
N GLY A 119 -6.81 -34.53 -9.68
CA GLY A 119 -7.22 -33.76 -10.87
C GLY A 119 -6.14 -33.07 -11.71
N ILE A 120 -6.16 -33.36 -13.01
CA ILE A 120 -5.33 -32.68 -14.01
C ILE A 120 -5.58 -31.17 -13.95
N PRO A 121 -4.54 -30.34 -13.73
CA PRO A 121 -4.72 -28.92 -13.50
C PRO A 121 -5.13 -28.18 -14.78
N ALA A 122 -5.97 -27.17 -14.61
CA ALA A 122 -6.20 -26.15 -15.64
C ALA A 122 -4.90 -25.38 -15.91
N LEU A 123 -4.58 -25.17 -17.18
CA LEU A 123 -3.44 -24.42 -17.69
C LEU A 123 -3.79 -22.98 -18.08
N ALA A 124 -5.07 -22.67 -18.26
CA ALA A 124 -5.55 -21.35 -18.67
C ALA A 124 -6.37 -20.65 -17.58
N GLY A 125 -6.12 -19.35 -17.41
CA GLY A 125 -6.88 -18.44 -16.55
C GLY A 125 -6.07 -17.88 -15.38
N ALA A 126 -6.67 -16.91 -14.69
CA ALA A 126 -6.04 -16.24 -13.55
C ALA A 126 -5.58 -17.23 -12.48
N GLY A 127 -4.31 -17.13 -12.11
CA GLY A 127 -3.71 -17.92 -11.04
C GLY A 127 -3.22 -19.32 -11.45
N LYS A 128 -3.44 -19.77 -12.69
CA LYS A 128 -3.14 -21.16 -13.12
C LYS A 128 -1.66 -21.45 -13.35
N LEU A 129 -0.88 -20.42 -13.70
CA LEU A 129 0.58 -20.53 -13.91
C LEU A 129 1.39 -19.98 -12.72
N THR A 130 0.78 -19.80 -11.55
CA THR A 130 1.41 -19.19 -10.36
C THR A 130 2.66 -19.90 -9.84
N ARG A 131 2.83 -21.18 -10.20
CA ARG A 131 4.02 -21.96 -9.86
C ARG A 131 5.27 -21.62 -10.68
N PHE A 132 5.12 -20.82 -11.73
CA PHE A 132 6.21 -20.38 -12.59
C PHE A 132 6.33 -18.86 -12.53
N SER A 133 7.54 -18.36 -12.41
CA SER A 133 7.82 -16.92 -12.29
C SER A 133 7.90 -16.25 -13.66
N ASN A 134 8.37 -17.00 -14.67
CA ASN A 134 8.55 -16.54 -16.04
C ASN A 134 8.37 -17.70 -17.02
N SER A 135 8.42 -17.37 -18.31
CA SER A 135 8.21 -18.36 -19.37
C SER A 135 9.38 -19.35 -19.51
N PHE A 136 10.58 -19.02 -19.03
CA PHE A 136 11.70 -19.95 -18.96
C PHE A 136 11.47 -21.06 -17.92
N GLU A 137 10.92 -20.74 -16.75
CA GLU A 137 10.55 -21.76 -15.76
C GLU A 137 9.41 -22.65 -16.25
N LEU A 138 8.42 -22.07 -16.96
CA LEU A 138 7.37 -22.82 -17.62
C LEU A 138 7.95 -23.77 -18.68
N TYR A 139 8.86 -23.29 -19.53
CA TYR A 139 9.57 -24.08 -20.53
C TYR A 139 10.33 -25.24 -19.89
N ARG A 140 11.17 -24.95 -18.88
CA ARG A 140 11.99 -25.96 -18.22
C ARG A 140 11.13 -27.07 -17.64
N PHE A 141 10.03 -26.71 -16.99
CA PHE A 141 9.08 -27.69 -16.48
C PHE A 141 8.47 -28.55 -17.60
N ILE A 142 8.04 -27.94 -18.70
CA ILE A 142 7.47 -28.66 -19.85
C ILE A 142 8.51 -29.60 -20.46
N HIS A 143 9.72 -29.12 -20.72
CA HIS A 143 10.79 -29.90 -21.32
C HIS A 143 11.19 -31.11 -20.45
N GLU A 144 11.25 -30.93 -19.14
CA GLU A 144 11.69 -32.00 -18.22
C GLU A 144 10.57 -32.98 -17.86
N ASN A 145 9.31 -32.54 -17.81
CA ASN A 145 8.21 -33.32 -17.21
C ASN A 145 7.09 -33.67 -18.19
N MET A 146 7.10 -33.11 -19.42
CA MET A 146 6.07 -33.34 -20.42
C MET A 146 6.63 -34.01 -21.69
N PRO A 147 5.78 -34.78 -22.41
CA PRO A 147 4.45 -35.21 -21.99
C PRO A 147 4.52 -36.19 -20.81
N PHE A 148 3.54 -36.16 -19.91
CA PHE A 148 3.58 -36.93 -18.66
C PHE A 148 3.79 -38.44 -18.87
N PHE A 149 3.22 -39.01 -19.93
CA PHE A 149 3.36 -40.44 -20.25
C PHE A 149 4.78 -40.81 -20.75
N ARG A 150 5.60 -39.83 -21.16
CA ARG A 150 7.00 -39.99 -21.61
C ARG A 150 7.78 -38.68 -21.37
N ALA A 151 8.07 -38.40 -20.09
CA ALA A 151 8.77 -37.18 -19.71
C ALA A 151 10.15 -37.06 -20.40
N GLY A 152 10.50 -35.86 -20.86
CA GLY A 152 11.81 -35.58 -21.47
C GLY A 152 11.94 -35.94 -22.95
N THR A 153 10.85 -36.32 -23.65
CA THR A 153 10.89 -36.63 -25.08
C THR A 153 10.66 -35.43 -26.00
N LEU A 154 10.18 -34.30 -25.47
CA LEU A 154 10.03 -33.07 -26.26
C LEU A 154 11.40 -32.50 -26.59
N THR A 155 11.60 -32.11 -27.85
CA THR A 155 12.75 -31.28 -28.22
C THR A 155 12.63 -29.90 -27.58
N SER A 156 13.76 -29.21 -27.44
CA SER A 156 13.77 -27.84 -26.89
C SER A 156 12.86 -26.89 -27.68
N ASP A 157 12.82 -27.01 -29.01
CA ASP A 157 11.97 -26.19 -29.88
C ASP A 157 10.47 -26.47 -29.67
N GLU A 158 10.11 -27.74 -29.46
CA GLU A 158 8.72 -28.14 -29.17
C GLU A 158 8.28 -27.62 -27.80
N ALA A 159 9.13 -27.73 -26.77
CA ALA A 159 8.83 -27.23 -25.44
C ALA A 159 8.72 -25.69 -25.39
N TRP A 160 9.54 -24.98 -26.14
CA TRP A 160 9.40 -23.52 -26.31
C TRP A 160 8.12 -23.14 -27.05
N SER A 161 7.79 -23.89 -28.11
CA SER A 161 6.55 -23.68 -28.86
C SER A 161 5.31 -23.90 -28.00
N LEU A 162 5.29 -24.96 -27.20
CA LEU A 162 4.23 -25.22 -26.21
C LEU A 162 4.13 -24.11 -25.16
N SER A 163 5.26 -23.62 -24.64
CA SER A 163 5.29 -22.52 -23.67
C SER A 163 4.69 -21.25 -24.24
N ALA A 164 5.05 -20.93 -25.49
CA ALA A 164 4.47 -19.81 -26.23
C ALA A 164 2.95 -19.99 -26.38
N TYR A 165 2.47 -21.16 -26.78
CA TYR A 165 1.03 -21.40 -26.89
C TYR A 165 0.28 -21.29 -25.56
N ILE A 166 0.85 -21.80 -24.46
CA ILE A 166 0.26 -21.67 -23.10
C ILE A 166 0.19 -20.21 -22.66
N LEU A 167 1.20 -19.40 -22.96
CA LEU A 167 1.15 -17.95 -22.74
C LEU A 167 0.02 -17.30 -23.54
N ARG A 168 -0.14 -17.67 -24.81
CA ARG A 168 -1.25 -17.18 -25.66
C ARG A 168 -2.62 -17.57 -25.10
N MET A 169 -2.77 -18.79 -24.58
CA MET A 169 -4.00 -19.24 -23.89
C MET A 169 -4.31 -18.45 -22.61
N ASN A 170 -3.32 -17.75 -22.05
CA ASN A 170 -3.46 -16.91 -20.85
C ASN A 170 -3.42 -15.41 -21.19
N ASP A 171 -3.84 -15.02 -22.40
CA ASP A 171 -3.90 -13.64 -22.88
C ASP A 171 -2.58 -12.86 -22.73
N ARG A 172 -1.45 -13.55 -22.92
CA ARG A 172 -0.13 -12.92 -22.92
C ARG A 172 0.24 -12.54 -24.35
N GLU A 173 0.52 -11.26 -24.57
CA GLU A 173 1.15 -10.81 -25.81
C GLU A 173 2.54 -11.45 -25.91
N ILE A 174 2.70 -12.34 -26.89
CA ILE A 174 4.01 -12.82 -27.30
C ILE A 174 4.45 -11.85 -28.38
N PRO A 175 5.55 -11.10 -28.17
CA PRO A 175 6.05 -10.20 -29.21
C PRO A 175 6.36 -11.00 -30.49
N ASN A 176 6.48 -10.33 -31.64
CA ASN A 176 6.77 -10.98 -32.94
C ASN A 176 8.16 -11.65 -33.04
N PHE A 177 8.86 -11.89 -31.93
CA PHE A 177 10.12 -12.63 -31.88
C PHE A 177 9.90 -14.04 -31.30
N THR A 178 10.83 -14.94 -31.59
CA THR A 178 10.82 -16.33 -31.08
C THR A 178 11.18 -16.35 -29.59
N LEU A 179 10.33 -16.96 -28.78
CA LEU A 179 10.58 -17.27 -27.37
C LEU A 179 11.71 -18.30 -27.26
N ASP A 180 12.74 -17.98 -26.49
CA ASP A 180 13.93 -18.80 -26.30
C ASP A 180 14.51 -18.61 -24.89
N GLU A 181 15.67 -19.21 -24.60
CA GLU A 181 16.31 -19.12 -23.29
C GLU A 181 16.62 -17.68 -22.87
N THR A 182 16.91 -16.80 -23.83
CA THR A 182 17.31 -15.41 -23.54
C THR A 182 16.11 -14.50 -23.29
N SER A 183 15.04 -14.67 -24.06
CA SER A 183 13.82 -13.89 -23.96
C SER A 183 12.84 -14.44 -22.91
N GLY A 184 12.91 -15.74 -22.63
CA GLY A 184 11.97 -16.44 -21.77
C GLY A 184 12.03 -16.02 -20.29
N ALA A 185 13.21 -15.61 -19.83
CA ALA A 185 13.39 -15.09 -18.47
C ALA A 185 12.72 -13.71 -18.26
N ALA A 186 12.58 -12.92 -19.33
CA ALA A 186 12.02 -11.57 -19.30
C ALA A 186 10.48 -11.54 -19.44
N ILE A 187 9.87 -12.62 -19.93
CA ILE A 187 8.42 -12.70 -20.14
C ILE A 187 7.74 -13.34 -18.95
N SER A 188 6.94 -12.56 -18.23
CA SER A 188 6.12 -13.06 -17.12
C SER A 188 4.94 -13.88 -17.64
N VAL A 189 4.69 -15.01 -16.96
CA VAL A 189 3.54 -15.90 -17.19
C VAL A 189 2.26 -15.46 -16.46
N HIS A 190 2.35 -14.46 -15.57
CA HIS A 190 1.21 -14.00 -14.77
C HIS A 190 0.32 -13.04 -15.59
N HIS A 191 -1.00 -13.09 -15.40
CA HIS A 191 -1.92 -12.16 -16.07
C HIS A 191 -1.52 -10.70 -15.83
N LYS A 192 -1.68 -9.87 -16.86
CA LYS A 192 -1.69 -8.42 -16.70
C LYS A 192 -3.05 -8.11 -16.09
N THR A 193 -3.11 -7.74 -14.82
CA THR A 193 -4.36 -7.42 -14.14
C THR A 193 -4.97 -6.18 -14.83
N SER A 194 -5.91 -6.39 -15.75
CA SER A 194 -6.90 -5.36 -16.04
C SER A 194 -7.79 -5.28 -14.81
N MET A 195 -7.99 -4.06 -14.28
CA MET A 195 -8.87 -3.85 -13.15
C MET A 195 -10.24 -4.41 -13.48
N PRO A 196 -10.87 -5.23 -12.61
CA PRO A 196 -12.23 -5.67 -12.88
C PRO A 196 -13.15 -4.46 -13.01
N GLU A 197 -13.81 -4.40 -14.16
CA GLU A 197 -14.79 -3.39 -14.54
C GLU A 197 -16.10 -3.62 -13.74
N SER A 198 -16.14 -3.17 -12.49
CA SER A 198 -17.38 -2.75 -11.79
C SER A 198 -17.11 -2.20 -10.39
N GLN A 199 -16.59 -0.97 -10.28
CA GLN A 199 -16.56 -0.22 -9.01
C GLN A 199 -17.88 0.51 -8.70
N ILE A 200 -19.03 -0.13 -8.94
CA ILE A 200 -20.34 0.36 -8.47
C ILE A 200 -20.48 0.35 -6.91
N PRO A 201 -19.69 -0.38 -6.09
CA PRO A 201 -19.84 -0.30 -4.62
C PRO A 201 -19.21 0.94 -3.95
N GLY A 202 -18.17 1.56 -4.53
CA GLY A 202 -17.39 2.61 -3.85
C GLY A 202 -18.20 3.87 -3.57
N GLY A 203 -19.01 4.31 -4.54
CA GLY A 203 -19.89 5.47 -4.40
C GLY A 203 -21.04 5.26 -3.43
N LEU A 204 -21.60 4.04 -3.37
CA LEU A 204 -22.68 3.70 -2.44
C LEU A 204 -22.18 3.60 -0.99
N ILE A 205 -20.98 3.06 -0.78
CA ILE A 205 -20.34 3.02 0.55
C ILE A 205 -19.99 4.42 1.02
N LEU A 206 -19.37 5.23 0.15
CA LEU A 206 -19.10 6.63 0.48
C LEU A 206 -20.40 7.36 0.81
N GLY A 207 -21.44 7.21 -0.02
CA GLY A 207 -22.77 7.76 0.27
C GLY A 207 -23.33 7.31 1.63
N GLY A 208 -23.25 6.01 1.93
CA GLY A 208 -23.71 5.43 3.20
C GLY A 208 -22.93 5.93 4.41
N VAL A 209 -21.59 5.96 4.33
CA VAL A 209 -20.72 6.46 5.41
C VAL A 209 -20.96 7.96 5.65
N LEU A 210 -21.12 8.75 4.59
CA LEU A 210 -21.42 10.18 4.70
C LEU A 210 -22.79 10.44 5.35
N VAL A 211 -23.81 9.66 4.97
CA VAL A 211 -25.15 9.73 5.55
C VAL A 211 -25.13 9.31 7.02
N LEU A 212 -24.47 8.20 7.37
CA LEU A 212 -24.34 7.74 8.75
C LEU A 212 -23.54 8.72 9.62
N ALA A 213 -22.47 9.31 9.10
CA ALA A 213 -21.71 10.34 9.79
C ALA A 213 -22.56 11.60 10.01
N ALA A 214 -23.32 12.04 9.01
CA ALA A 214 -24.24 13.17 9.13
C ALA A 214 -25.36 12.91 10.15
N ILE A 215 -25.93 11.69 10.14
CA ILE A 215 -26.93 11.25 11.13
C ILE A 215 -26.30 11.19 12.52
N GLY A 216 -25.11 10.64 12.67
CA GLY A 216 -24.39 10.56 13.94
C GLY A 216 -24.08 11.94 14.53
N VAL A 217 -23.62 12.89 13.70
CA VAL A 217 -23.38 14.28 14.11
C VAL A 217 -24.69 14.96 14.52
N ASN A 218 -25.77 14.76 13.77
CA ASN A 218 -27.08 15.35 14.07
C ASN A 218 -27.70 14.74 15.34
N ALA A 219 -27.67 13.42 15.48
CA ALA A 219 -28.17 12.69 16.65
C ALA A 219 -27.38 13.03 17.91
N TYR A 220 -26.04 13.06 17.83
CA TYR A 220 -25.20 13.51 18.94
C TYR A 220 -25.44 14.98 19.31
N SER A 221 -25.66 15.85 18.32
CA SER A 221 -25.93 17.27 18.59
C SER A 221 -27.27 17.54 19.29
N LYS A 222 -28.19 16.56 19.26
CA LYS A 222 -29.50 16.61 19.93
C LYS A 222 -29.52 15.89 21.27
N LEU A 223 -28.49 15.08 21.57
CA LEU A 223 -28.32 14.47 22.88
C LEU A 223 -27.79 15.54 23.85
N ASN A 224 -28.68 16.03 24.71
CA ASN A 224 -28.32 16.59 26.02
C ASN A 224 -28.42 15.42 27.01
N PRO A 225 -27.43 14.51 27.10
CA PRO A 225 -27.54 13.42 28.05
C PRO A 225 -27.65 14.02 29.46
N PRO A 226 -28.59 13.55 30.29
CA PRO A 226 -28.63 13.96 31.69
C PRO A 226 -27.26 13.68 32.32
N LEU A 227 -26.85 14.53 33.27
CA LEU A 227 -25.60 14.41 34.03
C LEU A 227 -25.58 13.08 34.81
N GLY A 228 -25.32 11.97 34.11
CA GLY A 228 -25.06 10.67 34.70
C GLY A 228 -23.75 10.72 35.49
N LYS A 229 -23.57 9.75 36.40
CA LYS A 229 -22.34 9.62 37.19
C LYS A 229 -21.12 9.69 36.25
N PRO A 230 -20.10 10.51 36.55
CA PRO A 230 -18.92 10.61 35.71
C PRO A 230 -18.29 9.23 35.51
N ASN A 231 -18.09 8.85 34.25
CA ASN A 231 -17.43 7.62 33.83
C ASN A 231 -16.06 7.98 33.20
N PHE A 232 -15.27 6.97 32.84
CA PHE A 232 -13.94 7.15 32.24
C PHE A 232 -13.94 8.08 31.00
N ILE A 233 -14.97 8.02 30.16
CA ILE A 233 -15.11 8.86 28.95
C ILE A 233 -15.22 10.34 29.31
N HIS A 234 -15.88 10.68 30.43
CA HIS A 234 -15.91 12.05 30.97
C HIS A 234 -14.53 12.53 31.48
N HIS A 235 -13.53 11.65 31.58
CA HIS A 235 -12.14 12.01 31.86
C HIS A 235 -11.27 12.15 30.61
N LEU A 236 -11.78 11.97 29.39
CA LEU A 236 -11.04 12.28 28.15
C LEU A 236 -10.90 13.79 27.96
N HIS A 237 -12.02 14.53 28.03
CA HIS A 237 -12.02 16.01 27.94
C HIS A 237 -12.30 16.69 29.28
N PRO A 238 -11.70 17.88 29.55
CA PRO A 238 -12.06 18.67 30.71
C PRO A 238 -13.50 19.22 30.56
N PRO A 239 -14.19 19.59 31.66
CA PRO A 239 -15.56 20.08 31.61
C PRO A 239 -15.77 21.28 30.68
N THR A 240 -14.80 22.20 30.68
CA THR A 240 -14.79 23.38 29.81
C THR A 240 -13.37 23.73 29.38
N ILE A 241 -13.24 24.39 28.22
CA ILE A 241 -11.97 24.98 27.76
C ILE A 241 -12.20 26.40 27.23
N PRO A 242 -11.18 27.26 27.21
CA PRO A 242 -11.26 28.53 26.48
C PRO A 242 -11.56 28.28 24.99
N ALA A 243 -12.58 28.94 24.44
CA ALA A 243 -13.08 28.74 23.09
C ALA A 243 -12.00 28.90 22.01
N VAL A 244 -11.03 29.78 22.25
CA VAL A 244 -9.89 30.03 21.37
C VAL A 244 -9.05 28.79 21.13
N GLN A 245 -8.91 27.93 22.16
CA GLN A 245 -8.12 26.70 22.07
C GLN A 245 -8.76 25.63 21.17
N SER A 246 -10.02 25.77 20.79
CA SER A 246 -10.70 24.87 19.84
C SER A 246 -11.05 25.54 18.51
N ARG A 247 -10.59 26.77 18.27
CA ARG A 247 -10.80 27.44 16.99
C ARG A 247 -9.89 26.81 15.95
N PHE A 248 -10.49 26.26 14.90
CA PHE A 248 -9.75 25.67 13.76
C PHE A 248 -8.70 26.64 13.18
N ARG A 249 -9.03 27.94 13.04
CA ARG A 249 -8.06 28.95 12.55
C ARG A 249 -6.81 29.11 13.43
N TYR A 250 -6.90 28.73 14.69
CA TYR A 250 -5.82 28.89 15.66
C TYR A 250 -5.03 27.59 15.86
N THR A 251 -5.69 26.45 16.01
CA THR A 251 -5.03 25.15 16.20
C THR A 251 -4.77 24.39 14.90
N LEU A 252 -5.37 24.84 13.80
CA LEU A 252 -5.45 24.16 12.51
C LEU A 252 -6.13 22.78 12.58
N GLY A 253 -6.72 22.42 13.72
CA GLY A 253 -7.23 21.08 13.99
C GLY A 253 -6.15 19.98 13.97
N ALA A 254 -4.88 20.33 13.75
CA ALA A 254 -3.84 19.39 13.33
C ALA A 254 -3.60 18.26 14.33
N GLY A 255 -3.58 18.54 15.63
CA GLY A 255 -3.41 17.51 16.66
C GLY A 255 -4.59 16.52 16.72
N GLY A 256 -5.82 17.00 16.61
CA GLY A 256 -7.02 16.13 16.60
C GLY A 256 -7.12 15.31 15.31
N VAL A 257 -6.79 15.91 14.16
CA VAL A 257 -6.71 15.21 12.87
C VAL A 257 -5.62 14.13 12.90
N ALA A 258 -4.45 14.41 13.48
CA ALA A 258 -3.38 13.42 13.63
C ALA A 258 -3.82 12.21 14.45
N VAL A 259 -4.51 12.43 15.59
CA VAL A 259 -5.09 11.34 16.39
C VAL A 259 -6.09 10.53 15.57
N PHE A 260 -6.98 11.20 14.84
CA PHE A 260 -7.98 10.53 14.01
C PHE A 260 -7.37 9.68 12.89
N LEU A 261 -6.38 10.20 12.16
CA LEU A 261 -5.65 9.45 11.14
C LEU A 261 -4.90 8.25 11.75
N SER A 262 -4.34 8.40 12.95
CA SER A 262 -3.70 7.30 13.68
C SER A 262 -4.69 6.20 14.05
N LEU A 263 -5.93 6.55 14.42
CA LEU A 263 -6.99 5.58 14.69
C LEU A 263 -7.43 4.84 13.42
N ILE A 264 -7.50 5.53 12.28
CA ILE A 264 -7.78 4.89 10.98
C ILE A 264 -6.68 3.89 10.66
N LEU A 265 -5.40 4.28 10.78
CA LEU A 265 -4.26 3.40 10.54
C LEU A 265 -4.30 2.13 11.40
N LEU A 266 -4.57 2.27 12.71
CA LEU A 266 -4.71 1.13 13.60
C LEU A 266 -5.83 0.19 13.15
N PHE A 267 -7.00 0.75 12.79
CA PHE A 267 -8.14 -0.06 12.38
C PHE A 267 -7.93 -0.73 11.03
N THR A 268 -7.48 -0.01 10.00
CA THR A 268 -7.23 -0.58 8.67
C THR A 268 -6.07 -1.56 8.69
N GLY A 269 -5.01 -1.28 9.46
CA GLY A 269 -3.88 -2.20 9.61
C GLY A 269 -4.27 -3.52 10.27
N LEU A 270 -5.16 -3.49 11.28
CA LEU A 270 -5.73 -4.71 11.86
C LEU A 270 -6.53 -5.52 10.84
N LEU A 271 -7.23 -4.88 9.90
CA LEU A 271 -7.97 -5.56 8.85
C LEU A 271 -7.05 -6.17 7.79
N GLU A 272 -6.01 -5.46 7.37
CA GLU A 272 -5.01 -5.96 6.41
C GLU A 272 -4.22 -7.15 6.96
N MET A 273 -3.95 -7.14 8.28
CA MET A 273 -3.26 -8.21 8.98
C MET A 273 -3.91 -9.60 8.79
N TYR A 274 -5.23 -9.67 8.61
CA TYR A 274 -5.95 -10.94 8.40
C TYR A 274 -5.59 -11.64 7.08
N TYR A 275 -5.15 -10.89 6.06
CA TYR A 275 -4.90 -11.41 4.71
C TYR A 275 -3.42 -11.36 4.33
N TYR A 276 -2.62 -10.56 5.02
CA TYR A 276 -1.21 -10.38 4.71
C TYR A 276 -0.36 -11.62 5.08
N VAL A 277 0.53 -12.04 4.18
CA VAL A 277 1.44 -13.18 4.38
C VAL A 277 2.89 -12.70 4.43
N PRO A 278 3.56 -12.71 5.60
CA PRO A 278 4.90 -12.13 5.80
C PRO A 278 6.03 -13.06 5.33
N THR A 279 5.98 -13.54 4.08
CA THR A 279 7.09 -14.26 3.42
C THR A 279 7.45 -13.57 2.12
N SER A 280 8.73 -13.54 1.74
CA SER A 280 9.23 -12.79 0.58
C SER A 280 8.59 -13.26 -0.72
N SER A 281 8.21 -14.54 -0.80
CA SER A 281 7.51 -15.11 -1.96
C SER A 281 6.03 -14.76 -2.04
N GLN A 282 5.38 -14.39 -0.92
CA GLN A 282 3.93 -14.15 -0.87
C GLN A 282 3.53 -12.73 -0.45
N ALA A 283 4.43 -11.91 0.10
CA ALA A 283 4.06 -10.61 0.65
C ALA A 283 3.43 -9.69 -0.40
N ALA A 284 4.14 -9.44 -1.51
CA ALA A 284 3.62 -8.61 -2.59
C ALA A 284 2.34 -9.20 -3.20
N ILE A 285 2.28 -10.53 -3.35
CA ILE A 285 1.10 -11.24 -3.85
C ILE A 285 -0.09 -11.03 -2.91
N SER A 286 0.10 -11.17 -1.59
CA SER A 286 -0.95 -10.98 -0.58
C SER A 286 -1.46 -9.55 -0.56
N VAL A 287 -0.59 -8.55 -0.78
CA VAL A 287 -1.01 -7.14 -0.94
C VAL A 287 -1.83 -6.95 -2.21
N GLN A 288 -1.48 -7.61 -3.31
CA GLN A 288 -2.29 -7.62 -4.54
C GLN A 288 -3.63 -8.34 -4.32
N THR A 289 -3.67 -9.43 -3.56
CA THR A 289 -4.88 -10.15 -3.17
C THR A 289 -5.80 -9.25 -2.34
N ILE A 290 -5.27 -8.56 -1.32
CA ILE A 290 -6.01 -7.54 -0.55
C ILE A 290 -6.59 -6.49 -1.50
N THR A 291 -5.80 -6.00 -2.44
CA THR A 291 -6.21 -4.92 -3.35
C THR A 291 -7.34 -5.36 -4.28
N ASN A 292 -7.22 -6.55 -4.87
CA ASN A 292 -8.01 -6.94 -6.04
C ASN A 292 -9.09 -7.99 -5.76
N LEU A 293 -8.91 -8.83 -4.74
CA LEU A 293 -9.77 -10.01 -4.51
C LEU A 293 -10.59 -9.91 -3.22
N VAL A 294 -10.08 -9.22 -2.19
CA VAL A 294 -10.81 -9.05 -0.94
C VAL A 294 -11.92 -8.00 -1.12
N PRO A 295 -13.17 -8.29 -0.72
CA PRO A 295 -14.25 -7.31 -0.76
C PRO A 295 -13.87 -6.03 0.00
N PHE A 296 -13.89 -4.89 -0.69
CA PHE A 296 -13.44 -3.58 -0.19
C PHE A 296 -11.96 -3.49 0.20
N GLY A 297 -11.15 -4.52 -0.04
CA GLY A 297 -9.75 -4.54 0.38
C GLY A 297 -8.90 -3.46 -0.28
N GLY A 298 -9.14 -3.15 -1.56
CA GLY A 298 -8.51 -2.01 -2.24
C GLY A 298 -8.81 -0.66 -1.57
N LEU A 299 -10.05 -0.45 -1.09
CA LEU A 299 -10.40 0.76 -0.33
C LEU A 299 -9.69 0.80 1.04
N ILE A 300 -9.69 -0.32 1.78
CA ILE A 300 -9.01 -0.42 3.08
C ILE A 300 -7.51 -0.13 2.93
N ARG A 301 -6.86 -0.72 1.94
CA ARG A 301 -5.45 -0.49 1.60
C ARG A 301 -5.18 0.97 1.26
N ASN A 302 -6.00 1.58 0.41
CA ASN A 302 -5.86 2.98 0.06
C ASN A 302 -6.05 3.88 1.29
N LEU A 303 -7.03 3.58 2.15
CA LEU A 303 -7.25 4.31 3.40
C LEU A 303 -6.06 4.19 4.35
N HIS A 304 -5.47 3.01 4.50
CA HIS A 304 -4.27 2.80 5.32
C HIS A 304 -3.10 3.62 4.78
N PHE A 305 -2.77 3.44 3.49
CA PHE A 305 -1.67 4.14 2.85
C PHE A 305 -1.81 5.66 2.93
N TRP A 306 -2.94 6.22 2.47
CA TRP A 306 -3.14 7.67 2.44
C TRP A 306 -3.29 8.29 3.83
N SER A 307 -3.79 7.53 4.82
CA SER A 307 -3.79 8.00 6.20
C SER A 307 -2.38 8.19 6.73
N ALA A 308 -1.43 7.28 6.40
CA ALA A 308 -0.03 7.42 6.78
C ALA A 308 0.59 8.67 6.13
N GLN A 309 0.37 8.85 4.83
CA GLN A 309 0.91 10.01 4.10
C GLN A 309 0.37 11.34 4.65
N PHE A 310 -0.94 11.42 4.90
CA PHE A 310 -1.56 12.61 5.49
C PHE A 310 -1.11 12.83 6.94
N LEU A 311 -0.85 11.77 7.70
CA LEU A 311 -0.39 11.88 9.07
C LEU A 311 0.99 12.55 9.14
N VAL A 312 1.93 12.16 8.29
CA VAL A 312 3.27 12.79 8.20
C VAL A 312 3.15 14.30 7.92
N ILE A 313 2.29 14.68 6.96
CA ILE A 313 2.05 16.08 6.60
C ILE A 313 1.42 16.84 7.76
N ILE A 314 0.35 16.31 8.36
CA ILE A 314 -0.39 16.97 9.44
C ILE A 314 0.46 17.11 10.70
N MET A 315 1.29 16.13 11.03
CA MET A 315 2.23 16.22 12.15
C MET A 315 3.32 17.27 11.91
N SER A 316 3.82 17.38 10.68
CA SER A 316 4.77 18.44 10.30
C SER A 316 4.14 19.84 10.45
N ILE A 317 2.89 20.01 10.01
CA ILE A 317 2.12 21.24 10.22
C ILE A 317 1.87 21.49 11.71
N HIS A 318 1.57 20.46 12.48
CA HIS A 318 1.36 20.56 13.93
C HIS A 318 2.63 21.05 14.65
N LEU A 319 3.78 20.45 14.34
CA LEU A 319 5.08 20.83 14.87
C LEU A 319 5.45 22.28 14.51
N LEU A 320 5.26 22.66 13.25
CA LEU A 320 5.46 24.03 12.80
C LEU A 320 4.56 24.99 13.58
N ARG A 321 3.27 24.72 13.69
CA ARG A 321 2.33 25.57 14.43
C ARG A 321 2.75 25.75 15.89
N VAL A 322 3.14 24.68 16.58
CA VAL A 322 3.61 24.73 17.97
C VAL A 322 4.86 25.63 18.08
N THR A 323 5.80 25.47 17.14
CA THR A 323 7.03 26.27 17.09
C THR A 323 6.75 27.74 16.76
N LEU A 324 5.90 28.03 15.78
CA LEU A 324 5.56 29.38 15.33
C LEU A 324 4.76 30.18 16.37
N THR A 325 4.08 29.51 17.29
CA THR A 325 3.33 30.15 18.38
C THR A 325 4.09 30.16 19.71
N GLY A 326 5.28 29.54 19.77
CA GLY A 326 6.04 29.36 21.01
C GLY A 326 5.30 28.50 22.05
N ALA A 327 4.35 27.67 21.61
CA ALA A 327 3.46 26.93 22.51
C ALA A 327 4.17 25.79 23.28
N TYR A 328 5.43 25.51 22.94
CA TYR A 328 6.29 24.54 23.63
C TYR A 328 6.90 25.08 24.94
N ALA A 329 6.77 26.39 25.24
CA ALA A 329 7.34 26.99 26.44
C ALA A 329 6.83 26.30 27.73
N PRO A 330 7.54 26.44 28.88
CA PRO A 330 7.12 25.82 30.14
C PRO A 330 5.64 26.08 30.46
N PRO A 331 4.88 25.06 30.91
CA PRO A 331 5.31 23.72 31.33
C PRO A 331 5.39 22.66 30.19
N ARG A 332 5.28 23.05 28.91
CA ARG A 332 5.10 22.12 27.78
C ARG A 332 6.39 21.67 27.09
N ARG A 333 7.57 22.04 27.62
CA ARG A 333 8.86 21.71 27.00
C ARG A 333 9.05 20.20 26.78
N PHE A 334 8.68 19.41 27.78
CA PHE A 334 8.74 17.95 27.67
C PHE A 334 7.73 17.41 26.65
N ASN A 335 6.53 18.01 26.58
CA ASN A 335 5.52 17.60 25.60
C ASN A 335 5.96 17.85 24.15
N HIS A 336 6.81 18.85 23.93
CA HIS A 336 7.43 19.09 22.62
C HIS A 336 8.40 17.97 22.23
N ILE A 337 9.25 17.51 23.16
CA ILE A 337 10.13 16.34 22.92
C ILE A 337 9.29 15.12 22.57
N LEU A 338 8.20 14.86 23.31
CA LEU A 338 7.28 13.76 23.01
C LEU A 338 6.66 13.89 21.62
N GLY A 339 6.29 15.10 21.19
CA GLY A 339 5.75 15.35 19.86
C GLY A 339 6.78 15.09 18.74
N VAL A 340 8.03 15.49 18.94
CA VAL A 340 9.13 15.19 18.00
C VAL A 340 9.46 13.71 17.98
N GLY A 341 9.47 13.05 19.14
CA GLY A 341 9.61 11.59 19.24
C GLY A 341 8.47 10.85 18.54
N LEU A 342 7.22 11.31 18.70
CA LEU A 342 6.08 10.77 17.95
C LEU A 342 6.25 10.93 16.44
N LEU A 343 6.72 12.09 15.96
CA LEU A 343 7.00 12.28 14.54
C LEU A 343 8.04 11.28 14.04
N ALA A 344 9.12 11.04 14.80
CA ALA A 344 10.12 10.03 14.46
C ALA A 344 9.51 8.61 14.42
N PHE A 345 8.69 8.24 15.39
CA PHE A 345 7.98 6.95 15.39
C PHE A 345 7.04 6.80 14.19
N ILE A 346 6.30 7.84 13.82
CA ILE A 346 5.41 7.79 12.64
C ILE A 346 6.22 7.65 11.35
N LEU A 347 7.37 8.33 11.20
CA LEU A 347 8.24 8.13 10.03
C LEU A 347 8.79 6.70 9.96
N LEU A 348 9.16 6.11 11.11
CA LEU A 348 9.60 4.71 11.18
C LEU A 348 8.47 3.73 10.88
N LEU A 349 7.25 3.99 11.38
CA LEU A 349 6.07 3.19 11.07
C LEU A 349 5.73 3.26 9.58
N ASP A 350 5.74 4.44 8.99
CA ASP A 350 5.49 4.61 7.55
C ASP A 350 6.53 3.83 6.74
N PHE A 351 7.83 4.00 7.03
CA PHE A 351 8.90 3.24 6.38
C PHE A 351 8.73 1.72 6.51
N THR A 352 8.54 1.22 7.73
CA THR A 352 8.38 -0.21 7.96
C THR A 352 7.12 -0.77 7.28
N GLY A 353 6.04 0.02 7.18
CA GLY A 353 4.83 -0.35 6.43
C GLY A 353 5.07 -0.43 4.92
N TYR A 354 5.85 0.49 4.35
CA TYR A 354 6.27 0.40 2.95
C TYR A 354 7.08 -0.88 2.68
N VAL A 355 7.97 -1.28 3.59
CA VAL A 355 8.75 -2.53 3.44
C VAL A 355 7.83 -3.76 3.33
N LEU A 356 6.68 -3.75 4.01
CA LEU A 356 5.72 -4.87 3.94
C LEU A 356 5.12 -5.06 2.55
N ARG A 357 5.15 -4.05 1.66
CA ARG A 357 4.69 -4.22 0.27
C ARG A 357 5.56 -5.22 -0.50
N TRP A 358 6.85 -5.31 -0.14
CA TRP A 358 7.83 -6.21 -0.76
C TRP A 358 7.83 -6.17 -2.30
N ASP A 359 7.68 -4.97 -2.86
CA ASP A 359 7.60 -4.68 -4.29
C ASP A 359 8.74 -3.77 -4.77
N GLU A 360 8.95 -3.67 -6.08
CA GLU A 360 10.07 -2.90 -6.67
C GLU A 360 10.09 -1.43 -6.24
N GLY A 361 8.94 -0.86 -5.86
CA GLY A 361 8.84 0.51 -5.34
C GLY A 361 9.59 0.75 -4.03
N ILE A 362 9.81 -0.28 -3.20
CA ILE A 362 10.57 -0.15 -1.95
C ILE A 362 11.99 -0.74 -2.04
N HIS A 363 12.34 -1.36 -3.16
CA HIS A 363 13.59 -2.10 -3.34
C HIS A 363 14.84 -1.25 -3.05
N TRP A 364 14.91 -0.02 -3.57
CA TRP A 364 16.01 0.91 -3.29
C TRP A 364 16.16 1.18 -1.79
N ALA A 365 15.06 1.50 -1.11
CA ALA A 365 15.12 1.84 0.31
C ALA A 365 15.47 0.61 1.17
N LEU A 366 15.03 -0.58 0.75
CA LEU A 366 15.36 -1.83 1.44
C LEU A 366 16.84 -2.20 1.28
N VAL A 367 17.43 -2.02 0.11
CA VAL A 367 18.85 -2.35 -0.12
C VAL A 367 19.78 -1.24 0.35
N VAL A 368 19.59 -0.01 -0.14
CA VAL A 368 20.48 1.12 0.20
C VAL A 368 20.29 1.54 1.65
N GLY A 369 19.04 1.65 2.10
CA GLY A 369 18.73 2.00 3.49
C GLY A 369 19.21 0.97 4.49
N ALA A 370 19.11 -0.33 4.19
CA ALA A 370 19.70 -1.36 5.04
C ALA A 370 21.23 -1.29 5.04
N ASN A 371 21.88 -1.19 3.87
CA ASN A 371 23.34 -1.15 3.81
C ASN A 371 23.93 0.11 4.45
N MET A 372 23.17 1.21 4.55
CA MET A 372 23.58 2.36 5.35
C MET A 372 23.84 2.00 6.82
N LEU A 373 23.12 1.02 7.41
CA LEU A 373 23.37 0.59 8.78
C LEU A 373 24.80 0.06 8.99
N LYS A 374 25.38 -0.58 7.97
CA LYS A 374 26.76 -1.10 8.01
C LYS A 374 27.80 0.01 8.15
N THR A 375 27.45 1.24 7.75
CA THR A 375 28.36 2.40 7.81
C THR A 375 28.48 2.99 9.22
N VAL A 376 27.66 2.56 10.18
CA VAL A 376 27.75 3.02 11.57
C VAL A 376 29.05 2.51 12.21
N PRO A 377 29.93 3.40 12.73
CA PRO A 377 31.18 2.98 13.34
C PRO A 377 30.98 2.01 14.50
N PHE A 378 31.90 1.04 14.63
CA PHE A 378 31.98 0.02 15.69
C PHE A 378 30.85 -1.02 15.74
N ILE A 379 29.60 -0.66 15.46
CA ILE A 379 28.43 -1.52 15.63
C ILE A 379 27.66 -1.82 14.33
N GLY A 380 28.06 -1.23 13.20
CA GLY A 380 27.27 -1.23 11.97
C GLY A 380 26.90 -2.62 11.44
N GLU A 381 27.85 -3.54 11.38
CA GLU A 381 27.58 -4.91 10.92
C GLU A 381 26.62 -5.64 11.88
N GLY A 382 26.83 -5.51 13.19
CA GLY A 382 25.92 -6.08 14.19
C GLY A 382 24.51 -5.49 14.12
N LEU A 383 24.40 -4.18 13.87
CA LEU A 383 23.13 -3.48 13.68
C LEU A 383 22.41 -3.96 12.41
N TYR A 384 23.13 -4.12 11.31
CA TYR A 384 22.60 -4.68 10.07
C TYR A 384 22.04 -6.08 10.29
N GLN A 385 22.82 -6.99 10.89
CA GLN A 385 22.38 -8.35 11.18
C GLN A 385 21.18 -8.40 12.15
N PHE A 386 21.11 -7.46 13.09
CA PHE A 386 19.97 -7.34 14.01
C PHE A 386 18.68 -6.90 13.28
N VAL A 387 18.77 -5.92 12.37
CA VAL A 387 17.60 -5.40 11.65
C VAL A 387 17.17 -6.35 10.53
N ILE A 388 18.12 -6.84 9.73
CA ILE A 388 17.87 -7.61 8.50
C ILE A 388 17.77 -9.11 8.78
N GLY A 389 18.53 -9.65 9.72
CA GLY A 389 18.48 -11.07 10.06
C GLY A 389 19.21 -12.01 9.11
N GLY A 390 20.13 -11.48 8.30
CA GLY A 390 20.98 -12.23 7.37
C GLY A 390 21.96 -11.31 6.65
N SER A 391 22.73 -11.85 5.70
CA SER A 391 23.64 -11.10 4.84
C SER A 391 22.93 -10.23 3.81
N GLU A 392 21.68 -10.53 3.50
CA GLU A 392 20.81 -9.83 2.56
C GLU A 392 19.33 -9.86 3.02
N PRO A 393 18.48 -8.95 2.52
CA PRO A 393 17.05 -8.99 2.78
C PRO A 393 16.40 -10.32 2.35
N SER A 394 15.62 -10.93 3.24
CA SER A 394 14.98 -12.24 3.03
C SER A 394 13.69 -12.38 3.87
N ASP A 395 13.12 -13.58 3.93
CA ASP A 395 12.02 -13.93 4.85
C ASP A 395 12.28 -13.49 6.29
N SER A 396 13.52 -13.63 6.79
CA SER A 396 13.89 -13.21 8.15
C SER A 396 13.74 -11.70 8.33
N THR A 397 14.07 -10.92 7.30
CA THR A 397 13.89 -9.47 7.29
C THR A 397 12.42 -9.13 7.36
N LEU A 398 11.62 -9.72 6.47
CA LEU A 398 10.22 -9.39 6.33
C LEU A 398 9.42 -9.69 7.61
N ILE A 399 9.62 -10.85 8.23
CA ILE A 399 8.93 -11.19 9.48
C ILE A 399 9.33 -10.25 10.65
N ARG A 400 10.59 -9.79 10.69
CA ARG A 400 11.05 -8.81 11.69
C ARG A 400 10.40 -7.45 11.47
N PHE A 401 10.38 -6.96 10.24
CA PHE A 401 9.73 -5.70 9.88
C PHE A 401 8.23 -5.76 10.17
N TYR A 402 7.57 -6.88 9.87
CA TYR A 402 6.17 -7.11 10.20
C TYR A 402 5.91 -7.04 11.71
N ALA A 403 6.72 -7.75 12.52
CA ALA A 403 6.61 -7.73 13.98
C ALA A 403 6.87 -6.33 14.59
N TRP A 404 7.89 -5.62 14.09
CA TRP A 404 8.18 -4.26 14.52
C TRP A 404 7.09 -3.28 14.10
N HIS A 405 6.56 -3.38 12.89
CA HIS A 405 5.52 -2.48 12.40
C HIS A 405 4.24 -2.64 13.23
N ILE A 406 3.74 -3.87 13.38
CA ILE A 406 2.43 -4.13 13.98
C ILE A 406 2.47 -4.05 15.51
N PHE A 407 3.52 -4.56 16.13
CA PHE A 407 3.60 -4.61 17.59
C PHE A 407 4.61 -3.60 18.15
N GLY A 408 5.90 -3.74 17.83
CA GLY A 408 6.95 -3.01 18.54
C GLY A 408 6.85 -1.47 18.44
N LEU A 409 6.91 -0.95 17.21
CA LEU A 409 6.82 0.49 16.93
C LEU A 409 5.41 1.02 17.19
N THR A 410 4.37 0.27 16.81
CA THR A 410 2.98 0.67 17.03
C THR A 410 2.67 0.82 18.51
N LEU A 411 3.07 -0.13 19.36
CA LEU A 411 2.90 -0.04 20.82
C LEU A 411 3.65 1.17 21.39
N GLY A 412 4.90 1.39 20.97
CA GLY A 412 5.68 2.56 21.38
C GLY A 412 5.01 3.88 20.99
N ALA A 413 4.52 3.98 19.76
CA ALA A 413 3.79 5.16 19.27
C ALA A 413 2.49 5.39 20.05
N VAL A 414 1.71 4.33 20.35
CA VAL A 414 0.49 4.42 21.17
C VAL A 414 0.79 4.91 22.58
N ILE A 415 1.81 4.36 23.25
CA ILE A 415 2.21 4.79 24.61
C ILE A 415 2.59 6.27 24.60
N LEU A 416 3.45 6.68 23.66
CA LEU A 416 3.85 8.08 23.52
C LEU A 416 2.67 9.00 23.19
N MET A 417 1.73 8.56 22.34
CA MET A 417 0.54 9.31 21.96
C MET A 417 -0.38 9.54 23.16
N VAL A 418 -0.65 8.49 23.94
CA VAL A 418 -1.46 8.57 25.16
C VAL A 418 -0.80 9.52 26.16
N TRP A 419 0.51 9.41 26.36
CA TRP A 419 1.23 10.28 27.29
C TRP A 419 1.27 11.74 26.79
N HIS A 420 1.49 11.96 25.49
CA HIS A 420 1.44 13.27 24.86
C HIS A 420 0.06 13.94 25.05
N ALA A 421 -1.02 13.21 24.75
CA ALA A 421 -2.39 13.69 24.94
C ALA A 421 -2.70 13.97 26.42
N PHE A 422 -2.23 13.12 27.34
CA PHE A 422 -2.34 13.35 28.77
C PHE A 422 -1.63 14.65 29.20
N ARG A 423 -0.41 14.91 28.72
CA ARG A 423 0.32 16.15 29.00
C ARG A 423 -0.39 17.38 28.43
N VAL A 424 -0.94 17.31 27.23
CA VAL A 424 -1.77 18.40 26.66
C VAL A 424 -2.90 18.78 27.62
N ARG A 425 -3.60 17.79 28.19
CA ARG A 425 -4.64 18.01 29.20
C ARG A 425 -4.08 18.59 30.50
N ARG A 426 -2.99 18.01 31.03
CA ARG A 426 -2.40 18.39 32.32
C ARG A 426 -1.79 19.80 32.31
N ASP A 427 -1.28 20.25 31.17
CA ASP A 427 -0.50 21.47 31.00
C ASP A 427 -1.32 22.67 30.50
N GLY A 428 -2.64 22.67 30.71
CA GLY A 428 -3.51 23.83 30.46
C GLY A 428 -4.32 23.79 29.16
N GLY A 429 -4.51 22.60 28.55
CA GLY A 429 -5.45 22.38 27.44
C GLY A 429 -4.81 22.30 26.05
N ILE A 430 -5.62 22.42 24.99
CA ILE A 430 -5.23 22.09 23.61
C ILE A 430 -4.13 23.03 23.08
N ALA A 431 -4.19 24.32 23.42
CA ALA A 431 -3.21 25.30 23.00
C ALA A 431 -3.15 26.47 23.98
N ILE A 432 -2.04 27.19 24.02
CA ILE A 432 -1.91 28.42 24.84
C ILE A 432 -2.61 29.57 24.09
N PRO A 433 -3.69 30.20 24.59
CA PRO A 433 -4.32 31.32 23.90
C PRO A 433 -3.40 32.54 23.82
N PRO A 434 -3.52 33.37 22.76
CA PRO A 434 -2.83 34.65 22.69
C PRO A 434 -3.12 35.50 23.94
N PRO A 435 -2.16 36.32 24.42
CA PRO A 435 -2.28 37.10 25.66
C PRO A 435 -3.55 37.96 25.72
N THR A 436 -3.90 38.60 24.60
CA THR A 436 -5.10 39.44 24.46
C THR A 436 -6.41 38.67 24.65
N GLN A 437 -6.39 37.34 24.54
CA GLN A 437 -7.56 36.49 24.61
C GLN A 437 -7.55 35.55 25.83
N ARG A 438 -6.72 35.80 26.86
CA ARG A 438 -6.64 34.95 28.05
C ARG A 438 -7.62 35.32 29.16
N LYS A 439 -7.82 36.63 29.42
CA LYS A 439 -8.63 37.12 30.55
C LYS A 439 -10.14 37.07 30.31
N GLU A 440 -10.56 37.24 29.05
CA GLU A 440 -11.99 37.27 28.65
C GLU A 440 -12.34 36.10 27.72
N ALA A 441 -11.61 34.99 27.84
CA ALA A 441 -11.83 33.85 26.97
C ALA A 441 -13.19 33.20 27.27
N GLU A 442 -14.19 33.48 26.43
CA GLU A 442 -15.43 32.69 26.35
C GLU A 442 -15.07 31.20 26.48
N ARG A 443 -15.73 30.48 27.38
CA ARG A 443 -15.46 29.05 27.61
C ARG A 443 -16.55 28.24 26.93
N ILE A 444 -16.15 27.17 26.26
CA ILE A 444 -17.09 26.21 25.68
C ILE A 444 -17.15 24.95 26.53
N SER A 445 -18.28 24.24 26.48
CA SER A 445 -18.44 22.96 27.15
C SER A 445 -17.65 21.85 26.46
N ARG A 446 -17.43 20.74 27.18
CA ARG A 446 -16.90 19.50 26.59
C ARG A 446 -17.71 19.02 25.39
N PHE A 447 -19.03 19.18 25.40
CA PHE A 447 -19.91 18.69 24.33
C PHE A 447 -19.75 19.54 23.07
N ASP A 448 -19.59 20.86 23.23
CA ASP A 448 -19.27 21.76 22.11
C ASP A 448 -17.90 21.45 21.51
N LEU A 449 -16.93 21.10 22.35
CA LEU A 449 -15.61 20.67 21.90
C LEU A 449 -15.71 19.37 21.09
N VAL A 450 -16.33 18.32 21.65
CA VAL A 450 -16.54 17.05 20.95
C VAL A 450 -17.28 17.26 19.64
N ARG A 451 -18.31 18.11 19.61
CA ARG A 451 -19.02 18.45 18.37
C ARG A 451 -18.09 19.04 17.29
N ARG A 452 -17.16 19.92 17.67
CA ARG A 452 -16.18 20.50 16.75
C ARG A 452 -15.16 19.46 16.28
N GLU A 453 -14.73 18.57 17.17
CA GLU A 453 -13.80 17.49 16.85
C GLU A 453 -14.44 16.48 15.90
N VAL A 454 -15.65 16.00 16.20
CA VAL A 454 -16.39 15.07 15.31
C VAL A 454 -16.63 15.69 13.94
N LEU A 455 -17.01 16.97 13.86
CA LEU A 455 -17.14 17.65 12.57
C LEU A 455 -15.82 17.65 11.78
N ALA A 456 -14.69 17.93 12.44
CA ALA A 456 -13.39 17.87 11.80
C ALA A 456 -13.04 16.44 11.34
N MET A 457 -13.28 15.43 12.18
CA MET A 457 -13.08 14.01 11.83
C MET A 457 -13.94 13.59 10.64
N THR A 458 -15.22 13.99 10.60
CA THR A 458 -16.11 13.71 9.48
C THR A 458 -15.57 14.33 8.20
N ILE A 459 -15.18 15.61 8.21
CA ILE A 459 -14.60 16.28 7.04
C ILE A 459 -13.33 15.57 6.58
N THR A 460 -12.43 15.24 7.52
CA THR A 460 -11.21 14.48 7.20
C THR A 460 -11.53 13.11 6.60
N ALA A 461 -12.51 12.39 7.15
CA ALA A 461 -12.95 11.10 6.62
C ALA A 461 -13.51 11.22 5.19
N VAL A 462 -14.34 12.24 4.92
CA VAL A 462 -14.86 12.50 3.57
C VAL A 462 -13.71 12.71 2.59
N ILE A 463 -12.77 13.59 2.94
CA ILE A 463 -11.62 13.92 2.09
C ILE A 463 -10.77 12.66 1.86
N LEU A 464 -10.48 11.92 2.92
CA LEU A 464 -9.64 10.73 2.84
C LEU A 464 -10.30 9.62 2.01
N ILE A 465 -11.61 9.36 2.18
CA ILE A 465 -12.31 8.35 1.38
C ILE A 465 -12.37 8.79 -0.08
N LEU A 466 -12.70 10.04 -0.37
CA LEU A 466 -12.67 10.57 -1.74
C LEU A 466 -11.28 10.41 -2.35
N PHE A 467 -10.23 10.79 -1.63
CA PHE A 467 -8.86 10.66 -2.09
C PHE A 467 -8.48 9.18 -2.34
N SER A 468 -8.88 8.29 -1.42
CA SER A 468 -8.61 6.85 -1.51
C SER A 468 -9.38 6.14 -2.63
N LEU A 469 -10.52 6.69 -3.05
CA LEU A 469 -11.28 6.18 -4.21
C LEU A 469 -10.75 6.72 -5.53
N LEU A 470 -10.27 7.96 -5.55
CA LEU A 470 -9.84 8.64 -6.78
C LEU A 470 -8.36 8.41 -7.11
N ILE A 471 -7.54 8.17 -6.10
CA ILE A 471 -6.09 8.04 -6.24
C ILE A 471 -5.70 6.72 -5.58
N PRO A 472 -5.49 5.65 -6.35
CA PRO A 472 -5.09 4.37 -5.78
C PRO A 472 -3.70 4.46 -5.15
N ALA A 473 -3.51 3.77 -4.02
CA ALA A 473 -2.19 3.70 -3.41
C ALA A 473 -1.23 2.93 -4.33
N PRO A 474 0.01 3.42 -4.56
CA PRO A 474 0.97 2.80 -5.48
C PRO A 474 1.22 1.33 -5.12
N ILE A 475 1.33 0.47 -6.13
CA ILE A 475 1.69 -0.94 -6.00
C ILE A 475 2.54 -1.33 -7.20
N ASP A 476 3.68 -1.96 -6.95
CA ASP A 476 4.63 -2.35 -7.99
C ASP A 476 4.72 -3.87 -8.11
N GLN A 477 5.53 -4.35 -9.05
CA GLN A 477 5.78 -5.79 -9.21
C GLN A 477 6.53 -6.34 -7.98
N PRO A 478 6.31 -7.62 -7.61
CA PRO A 478 7.07 -8.27 -6.54
C PRO A 478 8.58 -8.20 -6.78
N ILE A 479 9.36 -8.04 -5.72
CA ILE A 479 10.82 -8.17 -5.81
C ILE A 479 11.17 -9.63 -6.05
N ILE A 480 11.84 -9.93 -7.17
CA ILE A 480 12.24 -11.30 -7.55
C ILE A 480 13.73 -11.54 -7.26
N THR A 481 14.57 -10.50 -7.38
CA THR A 481 16.02 -10.59 -7.15
C THR A 481 16.57 -9.33 -6.51
N PHE A 482 17.28 -9.46 -5.38
CA PHE A 482 17.85 -8.33 -4.62
C PHE A 482 19.15 -7.73 -5.18
N ASN A 483 19.79 -8.40 -6.14
CA ASN A 483 21.11 -8.03 -6.63
C ASN A 483 21.09 -7.05 -7.82
N THR A 484 19.90 -6.76 -8.36
CA THR A 484 19.70 -5.81 -9.45
C THR A 484 18.65 -4.80 -9.02
N LEU A 485 19.10 -3.61 -8.60
CA LEU A 485 18.17 -2.49 -8.41
C LEU A 485 17.53 -2.18 -9.76
N GLY A 486 16.19 -2.31 -9.84
CA GLY A 486 15.44 -1.81 -10.99
C GLY A 486 15.75 -0.32 -11.18
N GLY A 487 15.98 0.09 -12.43
CA GLY A 487 16.53 1.42 -12.77
C GLY A 487 15.74 2.63 -12.24
N ASP A 488 14.49 2.44 -11.82
CA ASP A 488 13.57 3.51 -11.41
C ASP A 488 13.19 3.49 -9.91
N SER A 489 13.76 2.60 -9.10
CA SER A 489 13.39 2.50 -7.67
C SER A 489 13.96 3.68 -6.86
N THR A 490 13.09 4.36 -6.10
CA THR A 490 13.45 5.53 -5.28
C THR A 490 12.95 5.38 -3.84
N ALA A 491 13.49 6.17 -2.92
CA ALA A 491 13.01 6.24 -1.55
C ALA A 491 11.58 6.80 -1.49
N PRO A 492 10.78 6.43 -0.48
CA PRO A 492 9.51 7.10 -0.20
C PRO A 492 9.69 8.63 -0.11
N TRP A 493 8.67 9.40 -0.48
CA TRP A 493 8.78 10.86 -0.66
C TRP A 493 9.32 11.60 0.58
N PHE A 494 9.00 11.12 1.78
CA PHE A 494 9.47 11.68 3.05
C PHE A 494 10.96 11.39 3.36
N PHE A 495 11.60 10.53 2.57
CA PHE A 495 13.03 10.23 2.60
C PHE A 495 13.78 10.58 1.30
N LEU A 496 13.11 11.11 0.28
CA LEU A 496 13.79 11.59 -0.94
C LEU A 496 14.87 12.64 -0.65
N TRP A 497 14.67 13.50 0.36
CA TRP A 497 15.70 14.43 0.78
C TRP A 497 16.96 13.75 1.31
N ILE A 498 16.83 12.58 1.96
CA ILE A 498 17.96 11.77 2.42
C ILE A 498 18.65 11.14 1.22
N GLN A 499 17.88 10.52 0.33
CA GLN A 499 18.40 9.95 -0.92
C GLN A 499 19.19 10.99 -1.73
N TYR A 500 18.65 12.20 -1.86
CA TYR A 500 19.34 13.29 -2.56
C TYR A 500 20.60 13.74 -1.82
N LEU A 501 20.56 13.81 -0.49
CA LEU A 501 21.70 14.21 0.33
C LEU A 501 22.89 13.22 0.22
N LEU A 502 22.61 11.92 0.02
CA LEU A 502 23.64 10.90 -0.19
C LEU A 502 24.53 11.17 -1.42
N LYS A 503 24.10 12.00 -2.38
CA LYS A 503 24.92 12.40 -3.53
C LYS A 503 26.13 13.27 -3.15
N PHE A 504 26.13 13.86 -1.95
CA PHE A 504 27.11 14.89 -1.56
C PHE A 504 28.18 14.42 -0.58
N GLY A 505 28.17 13.16 -0.14
CA GLY A 505 29.18 12.69 0.79
C GLY A 505 28.96 11.29 1.33
N ASP A 506 29.66 11.03 2.44
CA ASP A 506 29.65 9.74 3.13
C ASP A 506 28.23 9.31 3.59
N PRO A 507 27.83 8.04 3.36
CA PRO A 507 26.49 7.57 3.71
C PRO A 507 26.16 7.59 5.21
N PHE A 508 27.14 7.41 6.10
CA PHE A 508 26.91 7.53 7.54
C PHE A 508 26.62 8.98 7.90
N LEU A 509 27.43 9.93 7.43
CA LEU A 509 27.25 11.35 7.70
C LEU A 509 25.92 11.87 7.14
N MET A 510 25.69 11.66 5.84
CA MET A 510 24.53 12.22 5.13
C MET A 510 23.26 11.45 5.41
N GLY A 511 23.34 10.12 5.45
CA GLY A 511 22.17 9.26 5.54
C GLY A 511 21.70 8.96 6.97
N ILE A 512 22.57 9.06 7.97
CA ILE A 512 22.25 8.71 9.37
C ILE A 512 22.44 9.91 10.29
N LEU A 513 23.64 10.50 10.32
CA LEU A 513 23.97 11.54 11.29
C LEU A 513 23.16 12.83 11.06
N VAL A 514 23.09 13.34 9.82
CA VAL A 514 22.33 14.57 9.52
C VAL A 514 20.84 14.43 9.90
N PRO A 515 20.11 13.37 9.50
CA PRO A 515 18.73 13.17 9.98
C PRO A 515 18.58 13.13 11.49
N ILE A 516 19.48 12.43 12.21
CA ILE A 516 19.45 12.41 13.68
C ILE A 516 19.67 13.82 14.24
N LEU A 517 20.64 14.57 13.71
CA LEU A 517 20.91 15.94 14.13
C LEU A 517 19.71 16.87 13.87
N VAL A 518 18.99 16.69 12.77
CA VAL A 518 17.76 17.43 12.48
C VAL A 518 16.69 17.15 13.55
N VAL A 519 16.43 15.88 13.86
CA VAL A 519 15.46 15.48 14.88
C VAL A 519 15.85 16.02 16.26
N VAL A 520 17.13 15.89 16.64
CA VAL A 520 17.67 16.41 17.91
C VAL A 520 17.57 17.94 17.97
N ALA A 521 17.93 18.64 16.90
CA ALA A 521 17.82 20.10 16.82
C ALA A 521 16.38 20.55 17.01
N LEU A 522 15.41 19.92 16.33
CA LEU A 522 13.99 20.21 16.48
C LEU A 522 13.46 19.90 17.88
N GLY A 523 13.88 18.79 18.49
CA GLY A 523 13.47 18.38 19.84
C GLY A 523 14.01 19.28 20.95
N THR A 524 15.23 19.79 20.79
CA THR A 524 15.93 20.60 21.80
C THR A 524 15.66 22.10 21.70
N LEU A 525 14.94 22.58 20.68
CA LEU A 525 14.55 24.01 20.53
C LEU A 525 14.07 24.65 21.83
N PRO A 526 13.16 24.02 22.63
CA PRO A 526 12.63 24.64 23.85
C PRO A 526 13.66 24.85 24.97
N TYR A 527 14.78 24.12 24.91
CA TYR A 527 15.79 24.04 25.97
C TYR A 527 17.03 24.86 25.65
N VAL A 528 17.44 24.87 24.39
CA VAL A 528 18.67 25.56 23.95
C VAL A 528 18.39 27.01 23.58
N LEU A 529 17.23 27.30 23.00
CA LEU A 529 16.92 28.63 22.48
C LEU A 529 16.11 29.47 23.47
N PRO A 530 16.22 30.81 23.37
CA PRO A 530 15.37 31.73 24.14
C PRO A 530 13.89 31.43 23.89
N ASN A 531 13.14 31.33 24.99
CA ASN A 531 11.69 31.16 24.91
C ASN A 531 11.00 32.53 24.84
N ALA A 532 9.87 32.60 24.13
CA ALA A 532 9.03 33.80 24.16
C ALA A 532 8.58 34.12 25.60
N LYS A 533 8.52 35.42 25.92
CA LYS A 533 8.07 35.91 27.22
C LYS A 533 6.61 35.50 27.45
N SER A 534 6.19 35.33 28.71
CA SER A 534 4.83 34.91 29.08
C SER A 534 3.73 35.79 28.44
N GLY A 535 4.01 37.08 28.28
CA GLY A 535 3.15 38.06 27.61
C GLY A 535 3.11 38.00 26.09
N GLU A 536 3.83 37.07 25.44
CA GLU A 536 3.84 36.86 23.98
C GLU A 536 3.37 35.45 23.58
N LEU A 537 3.41 34.48 24.50
CA LEU A 537 3.09 33.07 24.21
C LEU A 537 1.70 32.88 23.59
N GLY A 538 1.61 32.01 22.59
CA GLY A 538 0.35 31.72 21.91
C GLY A 538 -0.02 32.70 20.80
N SER A 539 0.58 33.89 20.74
CA SER A 539 0.53 34.73 19.55
C SER A 539 1.27 34.07 18.41
N TRP A 540 0.87 34.31 17.16
CA TRP A 540 1.66 33.91 15.99
C TRP A 540 2.92 34.78 15.89
N PHE A 541 4.07 34.15 15.65
CA PHE A 541 5.37 34.79 15.47
C PHE A 541 5.81 35.69 16.64
N PRO A 542 5.84 35.19 17.90
CA PRO A 542 6.27 36.00 19.02
C PRO A 542 7.76 36.37 18.89
N ARG A 543 8.10 37.62 19.23
CA ARG A 543 9.44 38.18 18.98
C ARG A 543 10.53 37.45 19.76
N GLY A 544 10.24 37.06 21.00
CA GLY A 544 11.19 36.32 21.84
C GLY A 544 11.52 34.90 21.34
N ASN A 545 10.86 34.43 20.29
CA ASN A 545 11.00 33.08 19.73
C ASN A 545 11.47 33.09 18.25
N ARG A 546 11.97 34.23 17.74
CA ARG A 546 12.35 34.36 16.33
C ARG A 546 13.41 33.36 15.87
N ILE A 547 14.41 33.08 16.72
CA ILE A 547 15.50 32.17 16.36
C ILE A 547 14.96 30.75 16.10
N ALA A 548 14.11 30.23 16.99
CA ALA A 548 13.53 28.90 16.80
C ALA A 548 12.59 28.85 15.59
N GLN A 549 11.85 29.94 15.30
CA GLN A 549 11.01 30.05 14.10
C GLN A 549 11.85 29.99 12.82
N ILE A 550 12.95 30.74 12.77
CA ILE A 550 13.86 30.75 11.62
C ILE A 550 14.49 29.37 11.42
N ILE A 551 14.98 28.75 12.49
CA ILE A 551 15.58 27.41 12.42
C ILE A 551 14.55 26.38 11.92
N ALA A 552 13.36 26.33 12.52
CA ALA A 552 12.35 25.36 12.10
C ALA A 552 11.88 25.60 10.66
N PHE A 553 11.71 26.86 10.24
CA PHE A 553 11.36 27.18 8.86
C PHE A 553 12.48 26.80 7.89
N LEU A 554 13.74 27.12 8.22
CA LEU A 554 14.90 26.78 7.39
C LEU A 554 15.04 25.26 7.25
N VAL A 555 14.93 24.51 8.35
CA VAL A 555 14.97 23.04 8.34
C VAL A 555 13.88 22.48 7.43
N MET A 556 12.63 22.91 7.60
CA MET A 556 11.51 22.43 6.77
C MET A 556 11.67 22.84 5.31
N PHE A 557 12.17 24.05 5.05
CA PHE A 557 12.44 24.53 3.70
C PHE A 557 13.53 23.71 3.01
N VAL A 558 14.64 23.44 3.70
CA VAL A 558 15.74 22.62 3.18
C VAL A 558 15.27 21.19 2.92
N ILE A 559 14.54 20.56 3.84
CA ILE A 559 13.96 19.23 3.62
C ILE A 559 13.05 19.24 2.40
N LEU A 560 12.14 20.21 2.28
CA LEU A 560 11.23 20.30 1.13
C LEU A 560 11.99 20.51 -0.19
N LEU A 561 12.98 21.40 -0.20
CA LEU A 561 13.81 21.66 -1.37
C LEU A 561 14.55 20.40 -1.82
N LEU A 562 15.22 19.71 -0.89
CA LEU A 562 15.94 18.48 -1.18
C LEU A 562 14.99 17.34 -1.59
N THR A 563 13.79 17.25 -1.02
CA THR A 563 12.75 16.29 -1.48
C THR A 563 12.32 16.59 -2.92
N ILE A 564 12.07 17.85 -3.27
CA ILE A 564 11.70 18.25 -4.63
C ILE A 564 12.84 17.94 -5.60
N LEU A 565 14.08 18.28 -5.26
CA LEU A 565 15.25 17.97 -6.08
C LEU A 565 15.48 16.46 -6.21
N GLY A 566 15.21 15.69 -5.15
CA GLY A 566 15.27 14.23 -5.16
C GLY A 566 14.19 13.57 -5.99
N ALA A 567 13.04 14.24 -6.19
CA ALA A 567 11.94 13.74 -7.01
C ALA A 567 12.14 13.96 -8.52
N ILE A 568 13.08 14.82 -8.93
CA ILE A 568 13.38 15.06 -10.35
C ILE A 568 14.26 13.91 -10.86
N PRO A 569 13.81 13.13 -11.87
CA PRO A 569 14.64 12.12 -12.52
C PRO A 569 15.90 12.79 -13.10
N ASN A 570 17.08 12.17 -12.93
CA ASN A 570 18.33 12.70 -13.48
C ASN A 570 18.61 12.13 -14.86
#